data_AF-A0A6N8J6J7-F1
#
_entry.id   AF-A0A6N8J6J7-F1
#
_cell.length_a   1.000
_cell.length_b   1.000
_cell.length_c   1.000
_cell.angle_alpha   90.00
_cell.angle_beta   90.00
_cell.angle_gamma   90.00
#
_symmetry.space_group_name_H-M   'P 1'
#
loop_
_entity.id
_entity.type
_entity.pdbx_description
1 polymer ?
#
loop_
_entity_poly.entity_id
_entity_poly.type
_entity_poly.pdbx_seq_one_letter_code
_entity_poly.pdbx_strand_id
1 'polypeptide(L)'
;MKKLLFLLAIVTICTTVSAQTFTLKSNDMGGQISNKQYANFMGYTGENLSPQLSWENAPAGTQSFAITIYDKDAPSGSGFWHWMVYNIPADIKEIQAGAGDVTKNLLPAGAIQGNTDMGKPGYVGAAPNPGPPHEYLVTVYALKSKLTLDKNATAAFIGFNIFGNTIAKASIVAYGQR
;
A
#
# COMPACT_ATOMS: atom_id res chain seq x y z
N MET A 1 2.31 10.64 73.54
CA MET A 1 2.48 9.53 72.56
C MET A 1 1.34 9.58 71.56
N LYS A 2 1.63 9.78 70.26
CA LYS A 2 0.87 9.26 69.09
C LYS A 2 1.50 9.86 67.82
N LYS A 3 2.39 9.09 67.16
CA LYS A 3 2.94 9.43 65.84
C LYS A 3 1.89 9.04 64.80
N LEU A 4 1.40 10.01 64.03
CA LEU A 4 0.46 9.78 62.94
C LEU A 4 1.27 9.47 61.68
N LEU A 5 1.32 8.21 61.26
CA LEU A 5 1.90 7.82 59.97
C LEU A 5 0.88 8.06 58.87
N PHE A 6 1.20 8.97 57.95
CA PHE A 6 0.50 9.10 56.67
C PHE A 6 1.04 8.03 55.71
N LEU A 7 0.25 7.01 55.42
CA LEU A 7 0.53 6.06 54.35
C LEU A 7 0.09 6.70 53.02
N LEU A 8 1.06 7.06 52.18
CA LEU A 8 0.78 7.49 50.81
C LEU A 8 0.55 6.25 49.95
N ALA A 9 -0.70 5.93 49.65
CA ALA A 9 -1.05 4.85 48.73
C ALA A 9 -0.72 5.30 47.30
N ILE A 10 0.34 4.76 46.71
CA ILE A 10 0.68 4.97 45.30
C ILE A 10 -0.28 4.11 44.48
N VAL A 11 -1.28 4.74 43.88
CA VAL A 11 -2.20 4.10 42.93
C VAL A 11 -1.51 4.08 41.56
N THR A 12 -0.95 2.95 41.18
CA THR A 12 -0.40 2.75 39.84
C THR A 12 -1.54 2.55 38.85
N ILE A 13 -1.90 3.61 38.12
CA ILE A 13 -2.85 3.50 37.00
C ILE A 13 -2.13 2.79 35.85
N CYS A 14 -2.44 1.52 35.66
CA CYS A 14 -1.97 0.77 34.49
C CYS A 14 -2.83 1.19 33.29
N THR A 15 -2.35 2.12 32.49
CA THR A 15 -2.98 2.45 31.21
C THR A 15 -2.69 1.33 30.23
N THR A 16 -3.71 0.57 29.87
CA THR A 16 -3.61 -0.38 28.75
C THR A 16 -3.50 0.41 27.46
N VAL A 17 -2.28 0.60 26.97
CA VAL A 17 -2.05 1.08 25.61
C VAL A 17 -2.50 -0.05 24.67
N SER A 18 -3.71 0.05 24.12
CA SER A 18 -4.12 -0.81 23.02
C SER A 18 -3.26 -0.44 21.81
N ALA A 19 -2.33 -1.32 21.42
CA ALA A 19 -1.63 -1.18 20.16
C ALA A 19 -2.67 -1.20 19.02
N GLN A 20 -2.94 -0.04 18.44
CA GLN A 20 -3.85 0.05 17.30
C GLN A 20 -3.21 -0.64 16.09
N THR A 21 -3.96 -1.53 15.43
CA THR A 21 -3.47 -2.29 14.29
C THR A 21 -3.33 -1.39 13.07
N PHE A 22 -2.17 -1.44 12.41
CA PHE A 22 -1.94 -0.76 11.13
C PHE A 22 -2.97 -1.25 10.11
N THR A 23 -3.78 -0.33 9.59
CA THR A 23 -4.99 -0.68 8.82
C THR A 23 -5.00 0.09 7.50
N LEU A 24 -5.28 -0.61 6.41
CA LEU A 24 -5.51 -0.06 5.07
C LEU A 24 -7.01 -0.09 4.76
N LYS A 25 -7.52 1.00 4.20
CA LYS A 25 -8.91 1.18 3.75
C LYS A 25 -8.92 1.75 2.34
N SER A 26 -10.03 1.57 1.64
CA SER A 26 -10.29 2.17 0.35
C SER A 26 -11.77 2.43 0.17
N ASN A 27 -12.10 3.56 -0.45
CA ASN A 27 -13.46 3.86 -0.90
C ASN A 27 -13.79 3.24 -2.27
N ASP A 28 -12.77 2.79 -3.00
CA ASP A 28 -12.89 2.28 -4.37
C ASP A 28 -12.53 0.80 -4.51
N MET A 29 -11.98 0.16 -3.47
CA MET A 29 -11.54 -1.24 -3.47
C MET A 29 -12.10 -2.00 -2.27
N GLY A 30 -12.68 -3.17 -2.53
CA GLY A 30 -13.05 -4.15 -1.51
C GLY A 30 -13.89 -5.27 -2.10
N GLY A 31 -13.45 -6.52 -1.92
CA GLY A 31 -14.13 -7.67 -2.49
C GLY A 31 -13.90 -7.77 -4.00
N GLN A 32 -14.59 -6.97 -4.81
CA GLN A 32 -14.45 -6.96 -6.28
C GLN A 32 -13.89 -5.61 -6.75
N ILE A 33 -13.05 -5.64 -7.79
CA ILE A 33 -12.66 -4.41 -8.48
C ILE A 33 -13.82 -3.89 -9.34
N SER A 34 -13.91 -2.57 -9.49
CA SER A 34 -14.92 -1.93 -10.34
C SER A 34 -14.35 -1.61 -11.74
N ASN A 35 -15.21 -1.15 -12.67
CA ASN A 35 -14.78 -0.68 -13.99
C ASN A 35 -13.66 0.38 -13.92
N LYS A 36 -13.61 1.15 -12.83
CA LYS A 36 -12.56 2.13 -12.59
C LYS A 36 -11.16 1.50 -12.62
N GLN A 37 -10.99 0.31 -12.03
CA GLN A 37 -9.70 -0.34 -11.85
C GLN A 37 -9.29 -1.26 -13.00
N TYR A 38 -10.20 -1.60 -13.92
CA TYR A 38 -9.85 -2.35 -15.13
C TYR A 38 -9.03 -1.48 -16.10
N ALA A 39 -8.16 -2.12 -16.87
CA ALA A 39 -7.39 -1.47 -17.92
C ALA A 39 -8.30 -0.85 -19.00
N ASN A 40 -7.82 0.17 -19.70
CA ASN A 40 -8.45 0.73 -20.90
C ASN A 40 -7.70 0.32 -22.19
N PHE A 41 -6.85 -0.69 -22.07
CA PHE A 41 -6.02 -1.29 -23.12
C PHE A 41 -6.09 -2.82 -22.99
N MET A 42 -5.30 -3.56 -23.78
CA MET A 42 -5.30 -5.05 -23.75
C MET A 42 -6.68 -5.68 -24.00
N GLY A 43 -7.53 -5.00 -24.78
CA GLY A 43 -8.89 -5.47 -25.09
C GLY A 43 -9.92 -5.21 -23.99
N TYR A 44 -9.60 -4.37 -23.01
CA TYR A 44 -10.53 -3.86 -21.99
C TYR A 44 -10.94 -2.40 -22.26
N THR A 45 -12.04 -1.99 -21.64
CA THR A 45 -12.63 -0.63 -21.74
C THR A 45 -12.87 0.00 -20.36
N GLY A 46 -12.11 -0.43 -19.35
CA GLY A 46 -12.10 0.16 -18.02
C GLY A 46 -11.54 1.58 -18.03
N GLU A 47 -11.36 2.17 -16.85
CA GLU A 47 -10.86 3.56 -16.73
C GLU A 47 -9.36 3.66 -16.45
N ASN A 48 -8.69 2.52 -16.16
CA ASN A 48 -7.29 2.45 -15.74
C ASN A 48 -6.97 3.40 -14.57
N LEU A 49 -7.91 3.52 -13.63
CA LEU A 49 -7.83 4.43 -12.50
C LEU A 49 -7.35 3.69 -11.25
N SER A 50 -6.16 4.05 -10.77
CA SER A 50 -5.66 3.54 -9.49
C SER A 50 -6.65 3.86 -8.36
N PRO A 51 -6.83 2.97 -7.38
CA PRO A 51 -7.81 3.18 -6.32
C PRO A 51 -7.42 4.33 -5.37
N GLN A 52 -8.41 4.94 -4.72
CA GLN A 52 -8.15 5.68 -3.49
C GLN A 52 -7.67 4.71 -2.40
N LEU A 53 -6.68 5.11 -1.60
CA LEU A 53 -6.14 4.30 -0.51
C LEU A 53 -5.88 5.19 0.70
N SER A 54 -6.36 4.80 1.88
CA SER A 54 -6.08 5.49 3.13
C SER A 54 -5.64 4.50 4.20
N TRP A 55 -4.78 4.94 5.11
CA TRP A 55 -4.28 4.09 6.18
C TRP A 55 -4.16 4.82 7.50
N GLU A 56 -4.31 4.07 8.58
CA GLU A 56 -4.28 4.58 9.95
C GLU A 56 -3.40 3.68 10.82
N ASN A 57 -2.93 4.24 11.94
CA ASN A 57 -2.18 3.51 12.97
C ASN A 57 -0.85 2.94 12.46
N ALA A 58 -0.14 3.70 11.62
CA ALA A 58 1.23 3.35 11.21
C ALA A 58 2.13 3.20 12.45
N PRO A 59 3.01 2.19 12.51
CA PRO A 59 3.85 1.94 13.68
C PRO A 59 4.85 3.08 13.91
N ALA A 60 5.26 3.26 15.17
CA ALA A 60 6.37 4.14 15.51
C ALA A 60 7.64 3.74 14.75
N GLY A 61 8.44 4.74 14.35
CA GLY A 61 9.64 4.53 13.52
C GLY A 61 9.39 4.49 12.02
N THR A 62 8.13 4.63 11.56
CA THR A 62 7.83 4.82 10.14
C THR A 62 8.47 6.10 9.61
N GLN A 63 9.34 6.00 8.61
CA GLN A 63 9.99 7.13 7.93
C GLN A 63 9.45 7.37 6.51
N SER A 64 8.89 6.34 5.89
CA SER A 64 8.17 6.46 4.62
C SER A 64 7.17 5.33 4.44
N PHE A 65 6.27 5.46 3.46
CA PHE A 65 5.41 4.37 3.01
C PHE A 65 5.75 3.92 1.58
N ALA A 66 5.36 2.69 1.29
CA ALA A 66 5.27 2.16 -0.06
C ALA A 66 3.91 1.52 -0.30
N ILE A 67 3.47 1.49 -1.56
CA ILE A 67 2.24 0.84 -2.01
C ILE A 67 2.60 -0.11 -3.14
N THR A 68 2.05 -1.32 -3.08
CA THR A 68 2.10 -2.26 -4.20
C THR A 68 0.71 -2.78 -4.55
N ILE A 69 0.51 -3.11 -5.82
CA ILE A 69 -0.63 -3.92 -6.29
C ILE A 69 -0.04 -5.08 -7.07
N TYR A 70 -0.37 -6.30 -6.66
CA TYR A 70 0.18 -7.53 -7.24
C TYR A 70 -0.92 -8.52 -7.56
N ASP A 71 -0.89 -9.05 -8.78
CA ASP A 71 -1.71 -10.16 -9.23
C ASP A 71 -0.88 -11.45 -9.19
N LYS A 72 -1.17 -12.33 -8.24
CA LYS A 72 -0.45 -13.62 -8.12
C LYS A 72 -0.91 -14.66 -9.14
N ASP A 73 -2.09 -14.46 -9.73
CA ASP A 73 -2.78 -15.42 -10.60
C ASP A 73 -2.45 -15.18 -12.08
N ALA A 74 -1.79 -14.06 -12.40
CA ALA A 74 -1.25 -13.79 -13.73
C ALA A 74 -0.29 -14.93 -14.19
N PRO A 75 -0.52 -15.54 -15.37
CA PRO A 75 0.19 -16.75 -15.81
C PRO A 75 1.55 -16.44 -16.45
N SER A 76 2.42 -15.72 -15.73
CA SER A 76 3.76 -15.32 -16.17
C SER A 76 4.88 -16.19 -15.57
N GLY A 77 4.56 -17.02 -14.57
CA GLY A 77 5.52 -17.70 -13.70
C GLY A 77 5.96 -16.86 -12.48
N SER A 78 5.65 -15.57 -12.45
CA SER A 78 6.01 -14.65 -11.36
C SER A 78 4.90 -13.67 -10.97
N GLY A 79 3.65 -13.95 -11.35
CA GLY A 79 2.54 -13.01 -11.22
C GLY A 79 2.73 -11.72 -12.04
N PHE A 80 2.05 -10.64 -11.64
CA PHE A 80 2.16 -9.35 -12.31
C PHE A 80 2.08 -8.20 -11.30
N TRP A 81 3.10 -7.35 -11.26
CA TRP A 81 3.11 -6.10 -10.50
C TRP A 81 2.36 -5.01 -11.27
N HIS A 82 1.18 -4.64 -10.77
CA HIS A 82 0.30 -3.64 -11.36
C HIS A 82 0.62 -2.21 -10.92
N TRP A 83 1.23 -2.03 -9.75
CA TRP A 83 1.64 -0.71 -9.28
C TRP A 83 2.73 -0.81 -8.23
N MET A 84 3.71 0.10 -8.32
CA MET A 84 4.83 0.22 -7.38
C MET A 84 5.00 1.69 -7.02
N VAL A 85 4.75 2.05 -5.76
CA VAL A 85 5.01 3.40 -5.23
C VAL A 85 5.85 3.28 -3.97
N TYR A 86 6.84 4.14 -3.81
CA TYR A 86 7.69 4.16 -2.61
C TYR A 86 8.12 5.58 -2.25
N ASN A 87 8.72 5.75 -1.07
CA ASN A 87 9.14 7.03 -0.50
C ASN A 87 8.00 8.02 -0.25
N ILE A 88 6.76 7.53 -0.11
CA ILE A 88 5.64 8.36 0.33
C ILE A 88 5.98 8.92 1.73
N PRO A 89 5.92 10.24 1.97
CA PRO A 89 6.27 10.82 3.27
C PRO A 89 5.44 10.25 4.44
N ALA A 90 6.05 10.13 5.63
CA ALA A 90 5.44 9.44 6.78
C ALA A 90 4.21 10.14 7.38
N ASP A 91 4.05 11.44 7.12
CA ASP A 91 2.90 12.25 7.50
C ASP A 91 1.68 12.03 6.59
N ILE A 92 1.88 11.51 5.37
CA ILE A 92 0.80 11.16 4.46
C ILE A 92 0.05 9.93 4.98
N LYS A 93 -1.28 10.00 4.93
CA LYS A 93 -2.21 8.93 5.34
C LYS A 93 -3.18 8.50 4.25
N GLU A 94 -3.10 9.13 3.08
CA GLU A 94 -4.02 8.87 1.98
C GLU A 94 -3.36 9.18 0.63
N ILE A 95 -3.74 8.39 -0.37
CA ILE A 95 -3.51 8.62 -1.79
C ILE A 95 -4.86 8.64 -2.50
N GLN A 96 -5.12 9.71 -3.24
CA GLN A 96 -6.35 9.86 -4.01
C GLN A 96 -6.44 8.88 -5.19
N ALA A 97 -7.67 8.58 -5.63
CA ALA A 97 -7.90 7.81 -6.84
C ALA A 97 -7.22 8.46 -8.06
N GLY A 98 -6.71 7.64 -8.97
CA GLY A 98 -6.02 8.06 -10.18
C GLY A 98 -4.60 8.58 -9.99
N ALA A 99 -4.04 8.56 -8.77
CA ALA A 99 -2.66 8.98 -8.53
C ALA A 99 -1.59 8.12 -9.21
N GLY A 100 -1.96 6.92 -9.68
CA GLY A 100 -1.12 6.06 -10.50
C GLY A 100 -0.91 6.55 -11.93
N ASP A 101 -1.61 7.58 -12.38
CA ASP A 101 -1.35 8.24 -13.66
C ASP A 101 -0.18 9.22 -13.50
N VAL A 102 0.98 8.85 -14.06
CA VAL A 102 2.22 9.64 -14.00
C VAL A 102 2.09 11.02 -14.63
N THR A 103 1.12 11.24 -15.52
CA THR A 103 0.92 12.52 -16.21
C THR A 103 0.16 13.54 -15.36
N LYS A 104 -0.62 13.08 -14.38
CA LYS A 104 -1.44 13.95 -13.52
C LYS A 104 -0.70 14.50 -12.31
N ASN A 105 0.47 13.92 -11.97
CA ASN A 105 1.32 14.35 -10.86
C ASN A 105 0.56 14.49 -9.52
N LEU A 106 -0.30 13.52 -9.21
CA LEU A 106 -1.18 13.54 -8.04
C LEU A 106 -0.58 12.91 -6.77
N LEU A 107 0.61 12.29 -6.88
CA LEU A 107 1.31 11.76 -5.72
C LEU A 107 1.95 12.89 -4.89
N PRO A 108 2.06 12.72 -3.56
CA PRO A 108 2.76 13.66 -2.70
C PRO A 108 4.22 13.87 -3.12
N ALA A 109 4.73 15.08 -2.92
CA ALA A 109 6.12 15.40 -3.20
C ALA A 109 7.07 14.43 -2.47
N GLY A 110 8.04 13.88 -3.21
CA GLY A 110 9.01 12.90 -2.70
C GLY A 110 8.60 11.43 -2.86
N ALA A 111 7.32 11.14 -3.14
CA ALA A 111 6.90 9.81 -3.56
C ALA A 111 7.38 9.52 -4.99
N ILE A 112 7.69 8.26 -5.26
CA ILE A 112 8.20 7.81 -6.57
C ILE A 112 7.33 6.67 -7.07
N GLN A 113 6.91 6.74 -8.33
CA GLN A 113 6.34 5.61 -9.06
C GLN A 113 7.48 4.80 -9.68
N GLY A 114 7.59 3.54 -9.30
CA GLY A 114 8.57 2.61 -9.84
C GLY A 114 8.02 1.81 -11.01
N ASN A 115 8.90 1.12 -11.73
CA ASN A 115 8.50 0.27 -12.85
C ASN A 115 7.59 -0.88 -12.39
N THR A 116 6.58 -1.17 -13.20
CA THR A 116 5.72 -2.34 -13.15
C THR A 116 6.23 -3.44 -14.08
N ASP A 117 5.52 -4.56 -14.17
CA ASP A 117 5.82 -5.59 -15.18
C ASP A 117 5.43 -5.18 -16.61
N MET A 118 4.81 -4.00 -16.78
CA MET A 118 4.72 -3.32 -18.08
C MET A 118 6.05 -2.66 -18.51
N GLY A 119 7.07 -2.73 -17.66
CA GLY A 119 8.39 -2.12 -17.89
C GLY A 119 8.39 -0.59 -17.77
N LYS A 120 7.32 0.01 -17.22
CA LYS A 120 7.17 1.47 -17.07
C LYS A 120 6.55 1.84 -15.71
N PRO A 121 6.78 3.06 -15.20
CA PRO A 121 6.11 3.54 -14.01
C PRO A 121 4.63 3.85 -14.24
N GLY A 122 3.86 3.77 -13.16
CA GLY A 122 2.42 4.06 -13.16
C GLY A 122 1.56 2.85 -12.80
N TYR A 123 0.26 3.09 -12.63
CA TYR A 123 -0.72 2.04 -12.39
C TYR A 123 -1.14 1.37 -13.70
N VAL A 124 -1.17 0.04 -13.68
CA VAL A 124 -1.67 -0.83 -14.74
C VAL A 124 -2.97 -1.45 -14.24
N GLY A 125 -4.09 -1.18 -14.92
CA GLY A 125 -5.38 -1.76 -14.58
C GLY A 125 -5.43 -3.27 -14.75
N ALA A 126 -6.40 -3.90 -14.10
CA ALA A 126 -6.65 -5.32 -14.26
C ALA A 126 -7.02 -5.65 -15.71
N ALA A 127 -6.46 -6.74 -16.23
CA ALA A 127 -6.78 -7.26 -17.55
C ALA A 127 -6.65 -8.79 -17.61
N PRO A 128 -7.34 -9.55 -16.73
CA PRO A 128 -7.21 -11.00 -16.68
C PRO A 128 -7.67 -11.67 -17.99
N ASN A 129 -7.21 -12.89 -18.26
CA ASN A 129 -7.77 -13.67 -19.36
C ASN A 129 -9.16 -14.21 -18.97
N PRO A 130 -10.02 -14.59 -19.93
CA PRO A 130 -11.25 -15.32 -19.61
C PRO A 130 -10.94 -16.55 -18.75
N GLY A 131 -11.64 -16.71 -17.64
CA GLY A 131 -11.34 -17.77 -16.67
C GLY A 131 -11.76 -17.39 -15.25
N PRO A 132 -11.25 -18.09 -14.22
CA PRO A 132 -11.51 -17.76 -12.82
C PRO A 132 -11.06 -16.34 -12.45
N PRO A 133 -11.63 -15.75 -11.38
CA PRO A 133 -11.17 -14.46 -10.89
C PRO A 133 -9.69 -14.49 -10.46
N HIS A 134 -8.96 -13.44 -10.82
CA HIS A 134 -7.62 -13.15 -10.32
C HIS A 134 -7.71 -12.36 -9.01
N GLU A 135 -6.75 -12.60 -8.11
CA GLU A 135 -6.58 -11.88 -6.86
C GLU A 135 -5.59 -10.71 -7.02
N TYR A 136 -6.07 -9.50 -6.81
CA TYR A 136 -5.26 -8.27 -6.76
C TYR A 136 -5.00 -7.89 -5.30
N LEU A 137 -3.78 -8.17 -4.84
CA LEU A 137 -3.32 -7.85 -3.50
C LEU A 137 -2.79 -6.41 -3.46
N VAL A 138 -3.57 -5.51 -2.88
CA VAL A 138 -3.17 -4.12 -2.62
C VAL A 138 -2.54 -4.06 -1.24
N THR A 139 -1.30 -3.57 -1.14
CA THR A 139 -0.61 -3.50 0.15
C THR A 139 0.03 -2.14 0.37
N VAL A 140 -0.15 -1.57 1.56
CA VAL A 140 0.67 -0.46 2.06
C VAL A 140 1.69 -0.98 3.06
N TYR A 141 2.91 -0.49 2.96
CA TYR A 141 4.04 -0.85 3.81
C TYR A 141 4.51 0.38 4.56
N ALA A 142 4.66 0.26 5.87
CA ALA A 142 5.36 1.22 6.70
C ALA A 142 6.86 0.86 6.73
N LEU A 143 7.71 1.78 6.28
CA LEU A 143 9.15 1.54 6.12
C LEU A 143 9.98 2.28 7.17
N LYS A 144 11.06 1.64 7.64
CA LYS A 144 12.03 2.22 8.59
C LYS A 144 12.99 3.24 7.99
N SER A 145 12.90 3.49 6.68
CA SER A 145 13.81 4.37 5.93
C SER A 145 13.14 4.84 4.63
N LYS A 146 13.78 5.78 3.93
CA LYS A 146 13.54 6.01 2.50
C LYS A 146 14.44 5.09 1.69
N LEU A 147 13.98 4.68 0.52
CA LEU A 147 14.70 3.83 -0.42
C LEU A 147 15.47 4.69 -1.43
N THR A 148 16.74 4.35 -1.66
CA THR A 148 17.55 4.93 -2.73
C THR A 148 17.75 3.87 -3.80
N LEU A 149 17.03 4.01 -4.91
CA LEU A 149 17.00 3.02 -6.01
C LEU A 149 17.32 3.70 -7.34
N ASP A 150 17.87 2.93 -8.27
CA ASP A 150 18.00 3.39 -9.66
C ASP A 150 16.61 3.67 -10.25
N LYS A 151 16.51 4.69 -11.11
CA LYS A 151 15.24 5.09 -11.74
C LYS A 151 14.60 3.98 -12.59
N ASN A 152 15.40 3.02 -13.05
CA ASN A 152 14.97 1.89 -13.87
C ASN A 152 14.88 0.58 -13.06
N ALA A 153 14.98 0.63 -11.73
CA ALA A 153 14.85 -0.54 -10.88
C ALA A 153 13.59 -1.35 -11.24
N THR A 154 13.73 -2.66 -11.33
CA THR A 154 12.61 -3.58 -11.66
C THR A 154 11.64 -3.65 -10.48
N ALA A 155 10.39 -4.01 -10.76
CA ALA A 155 9.37 -4.21 -9.72
C ALA A 155 9.86 -5.20 -8.64
N ALA A 156 10.50 -6.30 -9.04
CA ALA A 156 11.07 -7.27 -8.12
C ALA A 156 12.18 -6.67 -7.23
N PHE A 157 13.08 -5.85 -7.77
CA PHE A 157 14.15 -5.22 -6.98
C PHE A 157 13.61 -4.13 -6.04
N ILE A 158 12.60 -3.38 -6.48
CA ILE A 158 11.87 -2.44 -5.61
C ILE A 158 11.20 -3.23 -4.47
N GLY A 159 10.49 -4.31 -4.79
CA GLY A 159 9.84 -5.19 -3.82
C GLY A 159 10.82 -5.78 -2.79
N PHE A 160 12.01 -6.21 -3.22
CA PHE A 160 13.08 -6.67 -2.34
C PHE A 160 13.49 -5.59 -1.32
N ASN A 161 13.66 -4.33 -1.76
CA ASN A 161 14.04 -3.23 -0.89
C ASN A 161 12.90 -2.78 0.03
N ILE A 162 11.64 -2.82 -0.44
CA ILE A 162 10.46 -2.62 0.41
C ILE A 162 10.46 -3.67 1.53
N PHE A 163 10.62 -4.95 1.19
CA PHE A 163 10.63 -6.04 2.15
C PHE A 163 11.71 -5.87 3.22
N GLY A 164 12.96 -5.59 2.82
CA GLY A 164 14.08 -5.40 3.75
C GLY A 164 13.93 -4.20 4.70
N ASN A 165 13.06 -3.25 4.37
CA ASN A 165 12.81 -2.04 5.17
C ASN A 165 11.45 -2.00 5.86
N THR A 166 10.60 -3.01 5.67
CA THR A 166 9.25 -3.04 6.24
C THR A 166 9.27 -3.21 7.75
N ILE A 167 8.50 -2.38 8.46
CA ILE A 167 8.19 -2.53 9.89
C ILE A 167 6.83 -3.24 10.05
N ALA A 168 5.83 -2.79 9.30
CA ALA A 168 4.49 -3.37 9.26
C ALA A 168 3.88 -3.18 7.87
N LYS A 169 2.86 -3.98 7.55
CA LYS A 169 2.07 -3.86 6.33
C LYS A 169 0.59 -4.11 6.61
N ALA A 170 -0.26 -3.52 5.78
CA ALA A 170 -1.69 -3.76 5.77
C ALA A 170 -2.16 -3.94 4.32
N SER A 171 -3.13 -4.81 4.08
CA SER A 171 -3.53 -5.21 2.73
C SER A 171 -5.04 -5.26 2.55
N ILE A 172 -5.48 -5.00 1.32
CA ILE A 172 -6.83 -5.28 0.82
C ILE A 172 -6.67 -6.30 -0.31
N VAL A 173 -7.55 -7.30 -0.32
CA VAL A 173 -7.69 -8.22 -1.44
C VAL A 173 -8.92 -7.80 -2.23
N ALA A 174 -8.75 -7.66 -3.54
CA ALA A 174 -9.83 -7.45 -4.49
C ALA A 174 -9.74 -8.47 -5.62
N TYR A 175 -10.89 -8.96 -6.08
CA TYR A 175 -10.99 -9.91 -7.17
C TYR A 175 -11.39 -9.21 -8.46
N GLY A 176 -10.84 -9.67 -9.58
CA GLY A 176 -11.23 -9.21 -10.92
C GLY A 176 -11.31 -10.39 -11.89
N GLN A 177 -12.25 -10.32 -12.82
CA GLN A 177 -12.54 -11.37 -13.79
C GLN A 177 -13.02 -10.72 -15.09
N ARG A 178 -12.72 -11.37 -16.22
CA ARG A 178 -13.21 -10.93 -17.53
C ARG A 178 -14.66 -11.32 -17.78
#